data_AF-A0A7C3UJ01-F1
#
_entry.id   AF-A0A7C3UJ01-F1
#
_cell.length_a   1.000
_cell.length_b   1.000
_cell.length_c   1.000
_cell.angle_alpha   90.00
_cell.angle_beta   90.00
_cell.angle_gamma   90.00
#
_symmetry.space_group_name_H-M   'P 1'
#
loop_
_entity.id
_entity.type
_entity.pdbx_description
1 polymer ?
#
loop_
_entity_poly.entity_id
_entity_poly.type
_entity_poly.pdbx_seq_one_letter_code
_entity_poly.pdbx_strand_id
1 'polypeptide(L)'
;ARAAVADGRYALVVLDEVDVAWSLGLLSEADLLALLEARRPEVEVVFTGRGAPAALLARADLVTEMRAVRHYFATGTPARAGVEY
;
A
#
# COMPACT_ATOMS: atom_id res chain seq x y z
N ALA A 1 3.00 11.02 6.23
CA ALA A 1 2.97 10.59 4.82
C ALA A 1 3.06 11.76 3.84
N ARG A 2 2.10 12.71 3.81
CA ARG A 2 2.13 13.88 2.88
C ARG A 2 3.47 14.62 2.80
N ALA A 3 4.07 14.99 3.93
CA ALA A 3 5.37 15.66 3.92
C ALA A 3 6.44 14.81 3.23
N ALA A 4 6.52 13.52 3.56
CA ALA A 4 7.52 12.61 3.00
C ALA A 4 7.40 12.43 1.47
N VAL A 5 6.19 12.45 0.91
CA VAL A 5 6.00 12.36 -0.55
C VAL A 5 6.19 13.71 -1.27
N ALA A 6 6.01 14.83 -0.55
CA ALA A 6 6.02 16.18 -1.12
C ALA A 6 7.37 16.92 -0.96
N ASP A 7 8.16 16.62 0.07
CA ASP A 7 9.39 17.36 0.37
C ASP A 7 10.59 16.92 -0.47
N GLY A 8 10.54 15.74 -1.09
CA GLY A 8 11.61 15.20 -1.95
C GLY A 8 12.85 14.76 -1.18
N ARG A 9 12.79 14.61 0.15
CA ARG A 9 13.90 14.07 0.96
C ARG A 9 14.07 12.57 0.82
N TYR A 10 13.05 11.87 0.33
CA TYR A 10 13.03 10.43 0.15
C TYR A 10 12.82 10.11 -1.33
N ALA A 11 13.62 9.19 -1.88
CA ALA A 11 13.40 8.69 -3.23
C ALA A 11 12.27 7.63 -3.29
N LEU A 12 12.00 6.97 -2.16
CA LEU A 12 10.97 5.93 -2.03
C LEU A 12 10.20 6.12 -0.72
N VAL A 13 8.88 6.06 -0.79
CA VAL A 13 7.98 6.04 0.37
C VAL A 13 7.08 4.82 0.27
N VAL A 14 7.11 3.95 1.29
CA VAL A 14 6.24 2.77 1.39
C VAL A 14 5.12 3.07 2.37
N LEU A 15 3.89 2.94 1.91
CA LEU A 15 2.67 3.06 2.68
C LEU A 15 2.14 1.66 2.98
N ASP A 16 2.70 1.07 4.03
CA ASP A 16 2.39 -0.31 4.38
C ASP A 16 0.97 -0.46 4.94
N GLU A 17 0.20 -1.40 4.40
CA GLU A 17 -1.20 -1.73 4.75
C GLU A 17 -2.19 -0.54 4.62
N VAL A 18 -1.86 0.44 3.78
CA VAL A 18 -2.70 1.63 3.55
C VAL A 18 -4.02 1.28 2.86
N ASP A 19 -4.02 0.28 1.98
CA ASP A 19 -5.23 -0.19 1.29
C ASP A 19 -6.20 -0.84 2.28
N VAL A 20 -5.65 -1.55 3.28
CA VAL A 20 -6.44 -2.12 4.37
C VAL A 20 -7.04 -1.01 5.23
N ALA A 21 -6.25 0.02 5.58
CA ALA A 21 -6.75 1.17 6.34
C ALA A 21 -7.93 1.86 5.62
N TRP A 22 -7.87 2.01 4.29
CA TRP A 22 -8.99 2.48 3.48
C TRP A 22 -10.18 1.52 3.51
N SER A 23 -9.94 0.22 3.33
CA SER A 23 -11.02 -0.79 3.33
C SER A 23 -11.78 -0.87 4.66
N LEU A 24 -11.12 -0.50 5.76
CA LEU A 24 -11.69 -0.40 7.10
C LEU A 24 -12.38 0.95 7.38
N GLY A 25 -12.40 1.88 6.42
CA GLY A 25 -13.01 3.20 6.55
C GLY A 25 -12.19 4.19 7.40
N LEU A 26 -10.91 3.90 7.68
CA LEU A 26 -10.02 4.80 8.42
C LEU A 26 -9.51 5.95 7.55
N LEU A 27 -9.54 5.76 6.22
CA LEU A 27 -9.15 6.73 5.21
C LEU A 27 -10.23 6.79 4.14
N SER A 28 -10.50 7.97 3.61
CA SER A 28 -11.35 8.11 2.43
C SER A 28 -10.56 7.84 1.14
N GLU A 29 -11.25 7.51 0.05
CA GLU A 29 -10.63 7.42 -1.28
C GLU A 29 -9.95 8.75 -1.67
N ALA A 30 -10.57 9.87 -1.31
CA ALA A 30 -10.02 11.21 -1.54
C ALA A 30 -8.69 11.43 -0.81
N ASP A 31 -8.51 10.87 0.40
CA ASP A 31 -7.25 10.98 1.13
C ASP A 31 -6.10 10.30 0.39
N LEU A 32 -6.35 9.11 -0.19
CA LEU A 32 -5.37 8.35 -0.95
C LEU A 32 -4.99 9.09 -2.25
N LEU A 33 -5.99 9.52 -3.01
CA LEU A 33 -5.77 10.24 -4.27
C LEU A 33 -5.05 11.56 -4.03
N ALA A 34 -5.43 12.30 -2.99
CA ALA A 34 -4.80 13.57 -2.69
C ALA A 34 -3.36 13.42 -2.15
N LEU A 35 -2.97 12.23 -1.71
CA LEU A 35 -1.58 11.89 -1.41
C LEU A 35 -0.77 11.63 -2.68
N LEU A 36 -1.34 10.93 -3.67
CA LEU A 36 -0.73 10.78 -4.99
C LEU A 36 -0.53 12.15 -5.67
N GLU A 37 -1.51 13.06 -5.61
CA GLU A 37 -1.37 14.39 -6.20
C GLU A 37 -0.30 15.25 -5.53
N ALA A 38 -0.07 15.05 -4.23
CA ALA A 38 0.94 15.79 -3.48
C ALA A 38 2.36 15.24 -3.70
N ARG A 39 2.49 14.08 -4.34
CA ARG A 39 3.76 13.41 -4.60
C ARG A 39 4.60 14.24 -5.57
N ARG A 40 5.88 14.44 -5.25
CA ARG A 40 6.83 14.95 -6.22
C ARG A 40 7.10 13.92 -7.34
N PRO A 41 7.35 14.36 -8.59
CA PRO A 41 7.57 13.43 -9.70
C PRO A 41 8.73 12.46 -9.48
N GLU A 42 9.76 12.89 -8.75
CA GLU A 42 10.98 12.10 -8.50
C GLU A 42 10.84 11.08 -7.36
N VAL A 43 9.72 11.08 -6.63
CA VAL A 43 9.50 10.21 -5.47
C VAL A 43 8.64 9.02 -5.89
N GLU A 44 9.16 7.81 -5.69
CA GLU A 44 8.41 6.56 -5.85
C GLU A 44 7.52 6.33 -4.62
N VAL A 45 6.26 5.94 -4.82
CA VAL A 45 5.34 5.63 -3.72
C VAL A 45 4.74 4.25 -3.92
N VAL A 46 4.92 3.39 -2.92
CA VAL A 46 4.38 2.02 -2.93
C VAL A 46 3.22 1.94 -1.94
N PHE A 47 2.07 1.50 -2.43
CA PHE A 47 0.89 1.19 -1.62
C PHE A 47 0.85 -0.32 -1.43
N THR A 48 0.68 -0.78 -0.20
CA THR A 48 0.49 -2.20 0.09
C THR A 48 -0.82 -2.44 0.85
N GLY A 49 -1.26 -3.68 0.82
CA GLY A 49 -2.45 -4.16 1.48
C GLY A 49 -3.44 -4.78 0.50
N ARG A 50 -4.59 -5.18 1.03
CA ARG A 50 -5.65 -5.84 0.26
C ARG A 50 -6.74 -4.85 -0.09
N GLY A 51 -7.31 -5.03 -1.28
CA GLY A 51 -8.52 -4.31 -1.68
C GLY A 51 -8.27 -2.85 -2.02
N ALA A 52 -7.17 -2.51 -2.68
CA ALA A 52 -6.95 -1.17 -3.20
C ALA A 52 -8.16 -0.67 -4.02
N PRO A 53 -8.61 0.60 -3.84
CA PRO A 53 -9.74 1.13 -4.59
C PRO A 53 -9.45 1.18 -6.08
N ALA A 54 -10.49 0.96 -6.91
CA ALA A 54 -10.36 0.98 -8.37
C ALA A 54 -9.79 2.32 -8.90
N ALA A 55 -10.15 3.44 -8.27
CA ALA A 55 -9.62 4.75 -8.61
C ALA A 55 -8.10 4.86 -8.37
N LEU A 56 -7.59 4.23 -7.29
CA LEU A 56 -6.15 4.18 -7.01
C LEU A 56 -5.43 3.29 -8.02
N LEU A 57 -5.98 2.11 -8.30
CA LEU A 57 -5.42 1.18 -9.29
C LEU A 57 -5.33 1.80 -10.68
N ALA A 58 -6.34 2.58 -11.08
CA ALA A 58 -6.35 3.27 -12.38
C ALA A 58 -5.28 4.37 -12.50
N ARG A 59 -4.72 4.85 -11.39
CA ARG A 59 -3.69 5.90 -11.33
C ARG A 59 -2.28 5.33 -11.12
N ALA A 60 -2.17 4.05 -10.75
CA ALA A 60 -0.89 3.42 -10.50
C ALA A 60 -0.17 3.10 -11.81
N ASP A 61 1.12 3.43 -11.86
CA ASP A 61 1.98 3.09 -13.01
C ASP A 61 2.30 1.58 -13.07
N LEU A 62 2.35 0.93 -11.90
CA LEU A 62 2.58 -0.51 -11.74
C LEU A 62 1.61 -1.08 -10.70
N VAL A 63 0.97 -2.19 -11.05
CA VAL A 63 0.11 -2.96 -10.14
C VAL A 63 0.58 -4.41 -10.14
N THR A 64 0.84 -4.95 -8.94
CA THR A 64 1.14 -6.38 -8.75
C THR A 64 0.13 -7.00 -7.79
N GLU A 65 -0.52 -8.08 -8.22
CA GLU A 65 -1.48 -8.82 -7.39
C GLU A 65 -0.84 -10.09 -6.82
N MET A 66 -0.71 -10.15 -5.49
CA MET A 66 -0.24 -11.34 -4.79
C MET A 66 -1.41 -12.28 -4.49
N ARG A 67 -1.64 -13.26 -5.37
CA ARG A 67 -2.66 -14.29 -5.16
C ARG A 67 -2.12 -15.47 -4.36
N ALA A 68 -2.70 -15.75 -3.20
CA ALA A 68 -2.33 -16.89 -2.36
C ALA A 68 -2.75 -18.23 -3.00
N VAL A 69 -1.84 -18.85 -3.78
CA VAL A 69 -2.04 -20.18 -4.39
C VAL A 69 -1.93 -21.30 -3.34
N ARG A 70 -1.00 -21.15 -2.39
CA ARG A 70 -0.83 -22.05 -1.24
C ARG A 70 -0.20 -21.28 -0.08
N HIS A 71 -0.60 -21.58 1.15
CA HIS A 71 -0.04 -20.97 2.36
C HIS A 71 -0.04 -21.98 3.51
N TYR A 72 1.04 -22.07 4.30
CA TYR A 72 1.18 -23.02 5.42
C TYR A 72 0.17 -22.76 6.56
N PHE A 73 -0.33 -21.53 6.67
CA PHE A 73 -1.47 -21.22 7.54
C PHE A 73 -2.68 -22.11 7.25
N ALA A 74 -2.97 -22.39 5.97
CA ALA A 74 -4.08 -23.25 5.58
C ALA A 74 -3.88 -24.72 6.01
N THR A 75 -2.65 -25.12 6.32
CA THR A 75 -2.32 -26.44 6.87
C THR A 75 -2.09 -26.41 8.38
N GLY A 76 -2.50 -25.33 9.07
CA GLY A 76 -2.43 -25.21 10.52
C GLY A 76 -1.07 -24.77 11.09
N THR A 77 -0.11 -24.36 10.24
CA THR A 77 1.15 -23.80 10.74
C THR A 77 0.91 -22.38 11.26
N PRO A 78 1.19 -22.08 12.55
CA PRO A 78 1.01 -20.76 13.12
C PRO A 78 2.06 -19.77 12.60
N ALA A 79 1.88 -18.49 12.92
CA ALA A 79 2.87 -17.45 12.67
C ALA A 79 4.17 -17.70 13.46
N ARG A 80 5.29 -17.39 12.84
CA ARG A 80 6.66 -17.66 13.30
C ARG A 80 7.45 -16.37 13.31
N ALA A 81 8.23 -16.19 14.37
CA ALA A 81 9.15 -15.09 14.51
C ALA A 81 10.23 -15.12 13.40
N GLY A 82 10.52 -13.97 12.81
CA GLY A 82 11.45 -13.80 11.72
C GLY A 82 10.89 -14.15 10.34
N VAL A 83 9.63 -14.59 10.23
CA VAL A 83 8.98 -14.85 8.93
C VAL A 83 7.65 -14.12 8.79
N GLU A 84 6.73 -14.31 9.72
CA GLU A 84 5.43 -13.62 9.68
C GLU A 84 5.40 -12.38 10.59
N TYR A 85 6.25 -12.32 11.61
CA TYR A 85 6.40 -11.20 12.53
C TYR A 85 7.81 -11.12 13.12
#